data_AF-A0A430GWQ1-F1
#
_entry.id   AF-A0A430GWQ1-F1
#
_cell.length_a   1.000
_cell.length_b   1.000
_cell.length_c   1.000
_cell.angle_alpha   90.00
_cell.angle_beta   90.00
_cell.angle_gamma   90.00
#
_symmetry.space_group_name_H-M   'P 1'
#
loop_
_entity.id
_entity.type
_entity.pdbx_description
1 polymer ?
#
loop_
_entity_poly.entity_id
_entity_poly.type
_entity_poly.pdbx_seq_one_letter_code
_entity_poly.pdbx_strand_id
1 'polypeptide(L)' 'MVLEAVEKGTPPGGLGDDEPLFGPEARLDLDSLDALQVSMTIQQRFGVRMPDSKETRRALTSIAHLAEHLAQAGKA' A
#
# COMPACT_ATOMS: atom_id res chain seq x y z
N MET A 1 1.71 -6.66 6.94
CA MET A 1 1.03 -6.90 5.65
C MET A 1 1.64 -6.14 4.49
N VAL A 2 1.57 -4.81 4.47
CA VAL A 2 2.12 -4.00 3.36
C VAL A 2 3.64 -3.97 3.43
N LEU A 3 4.19 -3.62 4.59
CA LEU A 3 5.63 -3.70 4.92
C LEU A 3 6.23 -5.10 4.71
N GLU A 4 5.42 -6.13 4.94
CA GLU A 4 5.79 -7.54 4.78
C GLU A 4 5.83 -7.96 3.30
N ALA A 5 4.97 -7.35 2.47
CA ALA A 5 4.94 -7.56 1.02
C ALA A 5 6.13 -6.90 0.30
N VAL A 6 6.67 -5.82 0.88
CA VAL A 6 7.80 -5.04 0.32
C VAL A 6 9.10 -5.28 1.09
N GLU A 7 9.12 -6.22 2.03
CA GLU A 7 10.26 -6.54 2.90
C GLU A 7 10.91 -5.30 3.55
N LYS A 8 10.14 -4.23 3.81
CA LYS A 8 10.63 -3.00 4.45
C LYS A 8 10.25 -2.95 5.93
N GLY A 9 11.16 -2.42 6.73
CA GLY A 9 10.92 -2.15 8.15
C GLY A 9 10.21 -0.82 8.37
N THR A 10 9.39 -0.74 9.41
CA THR A 10 8.85 0.53 9.90
C THR A 10 10.01 1.43 10.33
N PRO A 11 10.09 2.70 9.87
CA PRO A 11 11.16 3.60 10.27
C PRO A 11 11.10 3.88 11.78
N PRO A 12 12.26 4.20 12.39
CA PRO A 12 12.30 4.58 13.80
C PRO A 12 11.48 5.87 14.00
N GLY A 13 10.46 5.80 14.85
CA GLY A 13 9.47 6.87 15.04
C GLY A 13 8.08 6.57 14.48
N GLY A 14 7.90 5.44 13.79
CA GLY A 14 6.61 5.04 13.23
C GLY A 14 6.34 5.66 11.85
N LEU A 15 5.42 5.03 11.13
CA LEU A 15 4.85 5.56 9.89
C LEU A 15 3.51 6.20 10.25
N GLY A 16 3.34 7.48 9.92
CA GLY A 16 2.05 8.14 9.94
C GLY A 16 1.15 7.61 8.83
N ASP A 17 -0.13 7.50 9.12
CA ASP A 17 -1.11 6.90 8.21
C ASP A 17 -1.30 7.76 6.94
N ASP A 18 -1.12 9.07 7.06
CA ASP A 18 -1.19 10.07 5.98
C ASP A 18 0.17 10.34 5.29
N GLU A 19 1.25 9.66 5.70
CA GLU A 19 2.55 9.87 5.06
C GLU A 19 2.65 9.14 3.72
N PRO A 20 3.32 9.76 2.73
CA PRO A 20 3.57 9.12 1.43
C PRO A 20 4.46 7.88 1.61
N LEU A 21 4.05 6.76 1.00
CA LEU A 21 4.83 5.51 0.96
C LEU A 21 5.64 5.36 -0.32
N PHE A 22 5.12 5.92 -1.43
CA PHE A 22 5.73 5.82 -2.75
C PHE A 22 6.29 7.17 -3.21
N GLY A 23 7.39 7.09 -3.95
CA GLY A 23 8.04 8.25 -4.56
C GLY A 23 9.15 8.87 -3.70
N PRO A 24 9.88 9.85 -4.25
CA PRO A 24 11.13 10.37 -3.69
C PRO A 24 10.94 11.17 -2.38
N GLU A 25 9.70 11.50 -2.04
CA GLU A 25 9.32 12.23 -0.83
C GLU A 25 8.93 11.27 0.31
N ALA A 26 8.78 9.98 0.01
CA ALA A 26 8.35 8.97 0.95
C ALA A 26 9.50 8.43 1.79
N ARG A 27 9.28 8.25 3.10
CA ARG A 27 10.28 7.63 3.99
C ARG A 27 10.60 6.19 3.62
N LEU A 28 9.63 5.48 3.04
CA LEU A 28 9.81 4.12 2.59
C LEU A 28 10.42 4.04 1.19
N ASP A 29 10.44 5.13 0.41
CA ASP A 29 10.95 5.17 -0.97
C ASP A 29 10.55 3.90 -1.74
N LEU A 30 9.24 3.63 -1.78
CA LEU A 30 8.72 2.46 -2.50
C LEU A 30 8.67 2.76 -3.99
N ASP A 31 9.12 1.77 -4.76
CA ASP A 31 9.19 1.85 -6.21
C ASP A 31 7.97 1.23 -6.88
N SER A 32 7.90 1.37 -8.20
CA SER A 32 6.80 0.77 -8.99
C SER A 32 6.70 -0.75 -8.84
N LEU A 33 7.81 -1.42 -8.48
CA LEU A 33 7.87 -2.87 -8.27
C LEU A 33 7.24 -3.25 -6.91
N ASP A 34 7.52 -2.46 -5.87
CA ASP A 34 6.89 -2.61 -4.55
C ASP A 34 5.38 -2.43 -4.64
N ALA A 35 4.92 -1.46 -5.42
CA ALA A 35 3.49 -1.19 -5.63
C ALA A 35 2.78 -2.44 -6.16
N LEU A 36 3.41 -3.09 -7.14
CA LEU A 36 2.89 -4.30 -7.75
C LEU A 36 2.87 -5.47 -6.75
N GLN A 37 3.93 -5.64 -5.95
CA GLN A 37 3.98 -6.67 -4.90
C GLN A 37 2.89 -6.48 -3.85
N VAL A 38 2.65 -5.24 -3.40
CA VAL A 38 1.57 -4.93 -2.46
C VAL A 38 0.21 -5.25 -3.07
N SER A 39 -0.05 -4.83 -4.32
CA SER A 39 -1.30 -5.13 -5.02
C SER A 39 -1.53 -6.63 -5.19
N MET A 40 -0.49 -7.40 -5.56
CA MET A 40 -0.58 -8.86 -5.67
C MET A 40 -0.84 -9.51 -4.32
N THR A 41 -0.15 -9.07 -3.27
CA THR A 41 -0.31 -9.61 -1.91
C THR A 41 -1.70 -9.32 -1.37
N ILE A 42 -2.25 -8.12 -1.62
CA ILE A 42 -3.62 -7.76 -1.26
C ILE A 42 -4.62 -8.63 -2.01
N GLN A 43 -4.43 -8.81 -3.32
CA GLN A 43 -5.32 -9.64 -4.13
C GLN A 43 -5.30 -11.10 -3.66
N GLN A 44 -4.13 -11.62 -3.26
CA GLN A 44 -3.97 -12.97 -2.73
C GLN A 44 -4.55 -13.13 -1.31
N ARG A 45 -4.33 -12.16 -0.41
CA ARG A 45 -4.79 -12.25 0.99
C ARG A 45 -6.26 -11.89 1.18
N PHE A 46 -6.75 -10.89 0.46
CA PHE A 46 -8.10 -10.36 0.63
C PHE A 46 -9.04 -10.68 -0.53
N GLY A 47 -8.55 -11.22 -1.65
CA GLY A 47 -9.37 -11.43 -2.85
C GLY A 47 -9.75 -10.14 -3.58
N VAL A 48 -9.19 -8.99 -3.18
CA VAL A 48 -9.50 -7.68 -3.74
C VAL A 48 -8.71 -7.47 -5.03
N ARG A 49 -9.41 -7.42 -6.17
CA ARG A 49 -8.81 -6.98 -7.43
C ARG A 49 -8.78 -5.47 -7.48
N MET A 50 -7.58 -4.91 -7.68
CA MET A 50 -7.40 -3.50 -8.01
C MET A 50 -7.07 -3.39 -9.51
N PRO A 51 -8.07 -3.19 -10.39
CA PRO A 51 -7.86 -3.14 -11.84
C PRO A 51 -7.37 -1.77 -12.32
N ASP A 52 -7.60 -0.71 -11.54
CA ASP A 52 -7.33 0.65 -11.98
C ASP A 52 -5.99 1.14 -11.43
N SER A 53 -5.00 1.33 -12.31
CA SER A 53 -3.68 1.85 -11.96
C SER A 53 -3.74 3.24 -11.30
N LYS A 54 -4.82 4.00 -11.47
CA LYS A 54 -5.00 5.28 -10.76
C LYS A 54 -5.50 5.10 -9.34
N GLU A 55 -6.49 4.23 -9.14
CA GLU A 55 -7.07 3.98 -7.82
C GLU A 55 -6.08 3.24 -6.93
N THR A 56 -5.42 2.22 -7.48
CA THR A 56 -4.31 1.51 -6.83
C THR A 56 -3.21 2.48 -6.42
N ARG A 57 -2.79 3.38 -7.32
CA ARG A 57 -1.72 4.34 -7.04
C ARG A 57 -2.14 5.38 -5.99
N ARG A 58 -3.42 5.75 -5.92
CA ARG A 58 -3.97 6.61 -4.86
C ARG A 58 -4.11 5.87 -3.53
N ALA A 59 -4.61 4.64 -3.55
CA ALA A 59 -4.70 3.78 -2.38
C ALA A 59 -3.31 3.53 -1.79
N LEU A 60 -2.32 3.30 -2.65
CA LEU A 60 -0.92 3.11 -2.27
C LEU A 60 -0.22 4.42 -1.89
N THR A 61 -0.82 5.60 -2.05
CA THR A 61 -0.17 6.87 -1.65
C THR A 61 0.19 6.86 -0.17
N SER A 62 -0.71 6.40 0.72
CA SER A 62 -0.50 6.39 2.17
C SER A 62 -1.06 5.12 2.83
N ILE A 63 -0.62 4.76 4.04
CA ILE A 63 -1.15 3.57 4.74
C ILE A 63 -2.64 3.75 5.03
N ALA A 64 -3.09 4.95 5.38
CA ALA A 64 -4.49 5.27 5.62
C ALA A 64 -5.35 4.96 4.41
N HIS A 65 -4.98 5.48 3.22
CA HIS A 65 -5.74 5.26 2.00
C HIS A 65 -5.78 3.77 1.63
N LEU A 66 -4.66 3.07 1.82
CA LEU A 66 -4.58 1.64 1.54
C LEU A 66 -5.47 0.85 2.50
N ALA A 67 -5.42 1.18 3.79
CA ALA A 67 -6.22 0.56 4.83
C ALA A 67 -7.71 0.83 4.64
N GLU A 68 -8.10 2.06 4.31
CA GLU A 68 -9.48 2.41 3.97
C GLU A 68 -9.96 1.67 2.73
N HIS A 69 -9.16 1.63 1.67
CA HIS A 69 -9.50 0.94 0.45
C HIS A 69 -9.69 -0.57 0.69
N LEU A 70 -8.80 -1.18 1.49
CA LEU A 70 -8.94 -2.57 1.92
C LEU A 70 -10.18 -2.81 2.78
N ALA A 71 -10.47 -1.90 3.73
CA ALA A 71 -11.64 -2.00 4.61
C ALA A 71 -12.96 -1.86 3.85
N GLN A 72 -12.99 -1.05 2.77
CA GLN A 72 -14.13 -0.94 1.86
C GLN A 72 -14.25 -2.16 0.96
N ALA A 73 -13.15 -2.67 0.41
CA ALA A 73 -13.17 -3.77 -0.54
C ALA A 73 -13.42 -5.15 0.12
N GLY A 74 -13.05 -5.33 1.39
CA GLY A 74 -13.32 -6.55 2.16
C GLY A 74 -14.75 -6.68 2.70
N LYS A 75 -15.65 -5.73 2.39
CA LYS A 75 -17.06 -5.76 2.79
C LYS A 75 -18.01 -6.38 1.75
N ALA A 76 -17.50 -6.93 0.66
CA ALA A 76 -18.30 -7.58 -0.39
C ALA A 76 -18.35 -9.10 -0.25
#